data_AF-A4S511-F1
#
_entry.id   AF-A4S511-F1
#
_cell.length_a   1.000
_cell.length_b   1.000
_cell.length_c   1.000
_cell.angle_alpha   90.00
_cell.angle_beta   90.00
_cell.angle_gamma   90.00
#
_symmetry.space_group_name_H-M   'P 1'
#
loop_
_entity.id
_entity.type
_entity.pdbx_description
1 polymer ?
#
loop_
_entity_poly.entity_id
_entity_poly.type
_entity_poly.pdbx_seq_one_letter_code
_entity_poly.pdbx_strand_id
1 'polypeptide(L)'
;MSHCELSVALCSDEYIRSLNAGYREKDSATDVLSFPAESFGPMAVLGDVIVSVDTASAQAREVGHSLRDECRVLLVHGTLHLLGMDHEVSESEAEVMAAAEQEVLKALGWKVTGLTRRASGESTSDSSSTTLTTQRSVLVTDLDGTLLNENSVITPRVADALRRAMASGVEVVVATGKARPAAIKAAATQGLDGIIVGKNTPGVFLQGLEVYGRGGALVYEAKMPEDVTRDAFMMMDDVVHDGLALTAFCGDNCATLAPSVLLDELHHTYHEPASEIAGSVDEILSNNTVRKLLLMGPSKESIDGVRSIWEAAFRGRAEVTQAVADMLEILPLGNDKSKGVRAVLKSMDVNPMTDVVAIGDGENDAEMLRFVGCGVAMANATEKTKSGAAHVLDASNTQDGVAEAIDRFVL
;
A
#
# COMPACT_ATOMS: atom_id res chain seq x y z
N MET A 1 -18.50 10.17 -7.03
CA MET A 1 -17.34 10.53 -7.87
C MET A 1 -17.39 12.02 -8.13
N SER A 2 -16.30 12.70 -7.74
CA SER A 2 -16.00 14.11 -7.98
C SER A 2 -15.71 14.35 -9.46
N HIS A 3 -16.23 15.45 -10.00
CA HIS A 3 -16.01 15.82 -11.39
C HIS A 3 -14.54 16.23 -11.63
N CYS A 4 -14.01 15.91 -12.81
CA CYS A 4 -12.71 16.37 -13.27
C CYS A 4 -12.83 17.21 -14.55
N GLU A 5 -11.88 18.12 -14.76
CA GLU A 5 -11.75 18.96 -15.94
C GLU A 5 -10.42 18.69 -16.65
N LEU A 6 -10.50 18.51 -17.97
CA LEU A 6 -9.36 18.37 -18.87
C LEU A 6 -9.58 19.29 -20.06
N SER A 7 -8.61 20.14 -20.35
CA SER A 7 -8.62 21.01 -21.51
C SER A 7 -7.79 20.37 -22.63
N VAL A 8 -8.35 20.39 -23.85
CA VAL A 8 -7.73 19.76 -25.03
C VAL A 8 -7.70 20.75 -26.17
N ALA A 9 -6.51 21.00 -26.72
CA ALA A 9 -6.33 21.82 -27.90
C ALA A 9 -5.75 21.00 -29.07
N LEU A 10 -6.39 21.10 -30.22
CA LEU A 10 -5.90 20.54 -31.48
C LEU A 10 -5.35 21.68 -32.33
N CYS A 11 -4.09 21.58 -32.77
CA CYS A 11 -3.38 22.70 -33.40
C CYS A 11 -2.51 22.25 -34.58
N SER A 12 -1.89 23.21 -35.27
CA SER A 12 -0.91 22.96 -36.33
C SER A 12 0.52 22.84 -35.78
N ASP A 13 1.42 22.30 -36.60
CA ASP A 13 2.86 22.21 -36.25
C ASP A 13 3.48 23.59 -35.98
N GLU A 14 3.03 24.63 -36.70
CA GLU A 14 3.49 26.01 -36.50
C GLU A 14 3.16 26.50 -35.10
N TYR A 15 1.93 26.24 -34.63
CA TYR A 15 1.49 26.64 -33.30
C TYR A 15 2.21 25.86 -32.21
N ILE A 16 2.26 24.52 -32.29
CA ILE A 16 2.92 23.72 -31.24
C ILE A 16 4.43 23.97 -31.19
N ARG A 17 5.08 24.26 -32.31
CA ARG A 17 6.50 24.67 -32.35
C ARG A 17 6.73 25.96 -31.57
N SER A 18 5.84 26.95 -31.72
CA SER A 18 5.95 28.19 -30.96
C SER A 18 5.85 27.96 -29.45
N LEU A 19 4.98 27.02 -29.02
CA LEU A 19 4.86 26.63 -27.61
C LEU A 19 6.09 25.83 -27.15
N ASN A 20 6.56 24.88 -27.94
CA ASN A 20 7.73 24.07 -27.61
C ASN A 20 9.00 24.93 -27.45
N ALA A 21 9.15 25.95 -28.32
CA ALA A 21 10.21 26.94 -28.19
C ALA A 21 10.03 27.80 -26.93
N GLY A 22 8.81 28.24 -26.62
CA GLY A 22 8.52 29.09 -25.46
C GLY A 22 8.64 28.40 -24.10
N TYR A 23 8.31 27.11 -24.01
CA TYR A 23 8.23 26.37 -22.73
C TYR A 23 9.34 25.33 -22.52
N ARG A 24 9.89 24.73 -23.59
CA ARG A 24 10.97 23.72 -23.50
C ARG A 24 12.27 24.16 -24.15
N GLU A 25 12.34 25.40 -24.67
CA GLU A 25 13.49 25.94 -25.43
C GLU A 25 13.86 25.07 -26.66
N LYS A 26 12.89 24.36 -27.22
CA LYS A 26 13.05 23.47 -28.40
C LYS A 26 12.32 24.06 -29.60
N ASP A 27 13.07 24.63 -30.55
CA ASP A 27 12.52 25.23 -31.79
C ASP A 27 12.19 24.18 -32.86
N SER A 28 11.32 23.23 -32.52
CA SER A 28 10.80 22.19 -33.41
C SER A 28 9.36 21.85 -33.08
N ALA A 29 8.60 21.36 -34.06
CA ALA A 29 7.29 20.77 -33.79
C ALA A 29 7.46 19.49 -32.95
N THR A 30 6.45 19.19 -32.13
CA THR A 30 6.32 17.95 -31.36
C THR A 30 4.90 17.42 -31.54
N ASP A 31 4.67 16.17 -31.20
CA ASP A 31 3.37 15.51 -31.29
C ASP A 31 2.37 15.97 -30.22
N VAL A 32 2.80 16.05 -28.97
CA VAL A 32 1.97 16.45 -27.83
C VAL A 32 2.75 17.25 -26.79
N LEU A 33 2.09 18.21 -26.14
CA LEU A 33 2.56 18.91 -24.94
C LEU A 33 1.50 18.82 -23.84
N SER A 34 1.95 18.59 -22.62
CA SER A 34 1.10 18.51 -21.42
C SER A 34 1.49 19.60 -20.42
N PHE A 35 0.51 20.38 -19.96
CA PHE A 35 0.70 21.43 -18.96
C PHE A 35 -0.19 21.15 -17.73
N PRO A 36 0.39 20.63 -16.64
CA PRO A 36 -0.38 20.34 -15.42
C PRO A 36 -0.91 21.63 -14.79
N ALA A 37 -2.14 21.57 -14.28
CA ALA A 37 -2.77 22.66 -13.55
C ALA A 37 -2.96 22.32 -12.07
N GLU A 38 -2.93 23.34 -11.22
CA GLU A 38 -3.32 23.18 -9.81
C GLU A 38 -4.85 23.12 -9.68
N SER A 39 -5.35 22.19 -8.87
CA SER A 39 -6.79 22.06 -8.62
C SER A 39 -7.26 23.08 -7.59
N PHE A 40 -8.33 23.82 -7.90
CA PHE A 40 -8.96 24.77 -7.00
C PHE A 40 -10.42 24.39 -6.71
N GLY A 41 -10.74 24.11 -5.45
CA GLY A 41 -12.10 23.75 -5.02
C GLY A 41 -12.43 22.27 -5.22
N PRO A 42 -13.73 21.89 -5.30
CA PRO A 42 -14.18 20.50 -5.29
C PRO A 42 -14.02 19.76 -6.63
N MET A 43 -13.52 20.44 -7.68
CA MET A 43 -13.32 19.89 -9.02
C MET A 43 -11.83 19.69 -9.26
N ALA A 44 -11.44 18.48 -9.69
CA ALA A 44 -10.05 18.20 -10.02
C ALA A 44 -9.74 18.75 -11.43
N VAL A 45 -8.88 19.76 -11.52
CA VAL A 45 -8.43 20.33 -12.80
C VAL A 45 -7.10 19.66 -13.16
N LEU A 46 -7.07 18.90 -14.25
CA LEU A 46 -5.89 18.14 -14.66
C LEU A 46 -4.87 19.02 -15.42
N GLY A 47 -5.36 19.95 -16.25
CA GLY A 47 -4.53 20.83 -17.08
C GLY A 47 -4.85 20.74 -18.56
N ASP A 48 -3.87 21.11 -19.39
CA ASP A 48 -3.99 21.17 -20.85
C ASP A 48 -3.21 20.05 -21.54
N VAL A 49 -3.85 19.37 -22.51
CA VAL A 49 -3.17 18.52 -23.50
C VAL A 49 -3.30 19.16 -24.87
N ILE A 50 -2.17 19.49 -25.47
CA ILE A 50 -2.09 20.16 -26.78
C ILE A 50 -1.51 19.18 -27.79
N VAL A 51 -2.30 18.81 -28.80
CA VAL A 51 -1.92 17.83 -29.83
C VAL A 51 -1.75 18.53 -31.18
N SER A 52 -0.63 18.29 -31.85
CA SER A 52 -0.47 18.70 -33.25
C SER A 52 -1.17 17.71 -34.18
N VAL A 53 -2.16 18.20 -34.93
CA VAL A 53 -2.90 17.38 -35.90
C VAL A 53 -2.05 17.07 -37.13
N ASP A 54 -1.13 17.95 -37.50
CA ASP A 54 -0.22 17.76 -38.62
C ASP A 54 0.76 16.61 -38.33
N THR A 55 1.43 16.66 -37.17
CA THR A 55 2.32 15.59 -36.69
C THR A 55 1.56 14.29 -36.46
N ALA A 56 0.39 14.33 -35.80
CA ALA A 56 -0.45 13.14 -35.61
C ALA A 56 -0.89 12.53 -36.95
N SER A 57 -1.15 13.34 -37.99
CA SER A 57 -1.50 12.83 -39.32
C SER A 57 -0.31 12.14 -40.00
N ALA A 58 0.90 12.67 -39.83
CA ALA A 58 2.11 12.05 -40.36
C ALA A 58 2.41 10.72 -39.66
N GLN A 59 2.41 10.70 -38.32
CA GLN A 59 2.60 9.49 -37.51
C GLN A 59 1.54 8.42 -37.83
N ALA A 60 0.27 8.84 -37.99
CA ALA A 60 -0.79 7.92 -38.32
C ALA A 60 -0.56 7.18 -39.66
N ARG A 61 -0.01 7.89 -40.67
CA ARG A 61 0.35 7.29 -41.96
C ARG A 61 1.55 6.36 -41.86
N GLU A 62 2.53 6.71 -41.04
CA GLU A 62 3.74 5.90 -40.81
C GLU A 62 3.39 4.58 -40.11
N VAL A 63 2.54 4.63 -39.09
CA VAL A 63 2.13 3.46 -38.30
C VAL A 63 1.03 2.65 -38.98
N GLY A 64 0.29 3.26 -39.91
CA GLY A 64 -0.74 2.57 -40.70
C GLY A 64 -2.13 2.51 -40.04
N HIS A 65 -2.50 3.51 -39.25
CA HIS A 65 -3.83 3.63 -38.63
C HIS A 65 -4.48 5.01 -38.89
N SER A 66 -5.68 5.27 -38.36
CA SER A 66 -6.39 6.52 -38.65
C SER A 66 -5.85 7.69 -37.83
N LEU A 67 -5.95 8.92 -38.35
CA LEU A 67 -5.63 10.15 -37.60
C LEU A 67 -6.38 10.21 -36.26
N ARG A 68 -7.63 9.74 -36.23
CA ARG A 68 -8.42 9.70 -35.00
C ARG A 68 -7.79 8.77 -33.97
N ASP A 69 -7.24 7.64 -34.38
CA ASP A 69 -6.57 6.68 -33.51
C ASP A 69 -5.24 7.23 -32.99
N GLU A 70 -4.53 7.99 -33.80
CA GLU A 70 -3.31 8.63 -33.31
C GLU A 70 -3.60 9.76 -32.32
N CYS A 71 -4.60 10.62 -32.58
CA CYS A 71 -5.05 11.61 -31.60
C CYS A 71 -5.46 10.96 -30.27
N ARG A 72 -6.03 9.76 -30.30
CA ARG A 72 -6.42 9.03 -29.08
C ARG A 72 -5.20 8.57 -28.28
N VAL A 73 -4.19 8.03 -28.95
CA VAL A 73 -2.92 7.63 -28.33
C VAL A 73 -2.25 8.85 -27.69
N LEU A 74 -2.13 9.95 -28.43
CA LEU A 74 -1.53 11.20 -27.94
C LEU A 74 -2.30 11.81 -26.76
N LEU A 75 -3.64 11.73 -26.77
CA LEU A 75 -4.46 12.20 -25.64
C LEU A 75 -4.28 11.35 -24.39
N VAL A 76 -4.22 10.02 -24.53
CA VAL A 76 -3.94 9.12 -23.39
C VAL A 76 -2.56 9.43 -22.83
N HIS A 77 -1.53 9.45 -23.68
CA HIS A 77 -0.16 9.75 -23.30
C HIS A 77 -0.05 11.11 -22.59
N GLY A 78 -0.62 12.15 -23.19
CA GLY A 78 -0.62 13.50 -22.61
C GLY A 78 -1.33 13.57 -21.25
N THR A 79 -2.44 12.84 -21.09
CA THR A 79 -3.18 12.76 -19.81
C THR A 79 -2.39 12.05 -18.72
N LEU A 80 -1.63 10.99 -19.06
CA LEU A 80 -0.77 10.29 -18.09
C LEU A 80 0.33 11.20 -17.54
N HIS A 81 0.90 12.07 -18.40
CA HIS A 81 1.81 13.12 -17.94
C HIS A 81 1.15 14.09 -16.95
N LEU A 82 -0.10 14.52 -17.20
CA LEU A 82 -0.85 15.37 -16.26
C LEU A 82 -1.11 14.66 -14.92
N LEU A 83 -1.14 13.33 -14.89
CA LEU A 83 -1.28 12.52 -13.68
C LEU A 83 0.07 12.22 -12.99
N GLY A 84 1.17 12.82 -13.45
CA GLY A 84 2.48 12.74 -12.81
C GLY A 84 3.34 11.55 -13.24
N MET A 85 3.00 10.86 -14.33
CA MET A 85 3.89 9.87 -14.94
C MET A 85 4.87 10.54 -15.90
N ASP A 86 6.16 10.19 -15.84
CA ASP A 86 7.18 10.77 -16.72
C ASP A 86 8.13 9.70 -17.29
N HIS A 87 7.99 9.39 -18.57
CA HIS A 87 8.84 8.41 -19.24
C HIS A 87 10.25 8.93 -19.59
N GLU A 88 10.52 10.24 -19.48
CA GLU A 88 11.85 10.82 -19.80
C GLU A 88 12.86 10.64 -18.63
N VAL A 89 12.41 10.23 -17.44
CA VAL A 89 13.24 10.18 -16.21
C VAL A 89 14.06 8.89 -16.09
N SER A 90 13.49 7.73 -16.42
CA SER A 90 14.18 6.43 -16.37
C SER A 90 13.49 5.36 -17.22
N GLU A 91 14.20 4.30 -17.60
CA GLU A 91 13.61 3.14 -18.30
C GLU A 91 12.45 2.51 -17.49
N SER A 92 12.59 2.45 -16.16
CA SER A 92 11.52 1.93 -15.29
C SER A 92 10.27 2.82 -15.29
N GLU A 93 10.42 4.15 -15.32
CA GLU A 93 9.26 5.05 -15.40
C GLU A 93 8.61 5.02 -16.79
N ALA A 94 9.42 4.81 -17.84
CA ALA A 94 8.93 4.57 -19.19
C ALA A 94 8.10 3.28 -19.29
N GLU A 95 8.53 2.18 -18.64
CA GLU A 95 7.76 0.94 -18.60
C GLU A 95 6.42 1.09 -17.86
N VAL A 96 6.42 1.81 -16.73
CA VAL A 96 5.20 2.11 -15.97
C VAL A 96 4.22 2.92 -16.81
N MET A 97 4.69 3.99 -17.44
CA MET A 97 3.86 4.84 -18.28
C MET A 97 3.34 4.06 -19.51
N ALA A 98 4.18 3.21 -20.11
CA ALA A 98 3.80 2.34 -21.22
C ALA A 98 2.71 1.32 -20.85
N ALA A 99 2.76 0.76 -19.65
CA ALA A 99 1.75 -0.17 -19.15
C ALA A 99 0.41 0.55 -18.92
N ALA A 100 0.43 1.71 -18.26
CA ALA A 100 -0.76 2.52 -18.03
C ALA A 100 -1.39 2.99 -19.36
N GLU A 101 -0.56 3.38 -20.33
CA GLU A 101 -1.01 3.74 -21.67
C GLU A 101 -1.74 2.59 -22.36
N GLN A 102 -1.17 1.39 -22.31
CA GLN A 102 -1.77 0.19 -22.90
C GLN A 102 -3.07 -0.22 -22.21
N GLU A 103 -3.17 -0.04 -20.90
CA GLU A 103 -4.37 -0.32 -20.12
C GLU A 103 -5.53 0.60 -20.50
N VAL A 104 -5.28 1.92 -20.56
CA VAL A 104 -6.29 2.90 -20.95
C VAL A 104 -6.74 2.66 -22.39
N LEU A 105 -5.81 2.41 -23.32
CA LEU A 105 -6.14 2.09 -24.71
C LEU A 105 -7.00 0.82 -24.81
N LYS A 106 -6.68 -0.22 -24.02
CA LYS A 106 -7.47 -1.46 -23.96
C LYS A 106 -8.86 -1.23 -23.37
N ALA A 107 -8.99 -0.43 -22.31
CA ALA A 107 -10.26 -0.08 -21.70
C ALA A 107 -11.17 0.71 -22.66
N LEU A 108 -10.57 1.54 -23.53
CA LEU A 108 -11.27 2.24 -24.62
C LEU A 108 -11.57 1.33 -25.83
N GLY A 109 -11.19 0.04 -25.76
CA GLY A 109 -11.43 -0.95 -26.80
C GLY A 109 -10.48 -0.87 -27.99
N TRP A 110 -9.32 -0.22 -27.86
CA TRP A 110 -8.36 -0.05 -28.95
C TRP A 110 -7.16 -1.00 -28.83
N LYS A 111 -6.85 -1.63 -29.97
CA LYS A 111 -5.77 -2.61 -30.12
C LYS A 111 -4.61 -1.97 -30.88
N VAL A 112 -4.05 -0.91 -30.32
CA VAL A 112 -2.89 -0.21 -30.87
C VAL A 112 -1.83 -0.09 -29.79
N THR A 113 -0.56 -0.22 -30.18
CA THR A 113 0.60 -0.01 -29.32
C THR A 113 0.68 1.46 -28.91
N GLY A 114 0.84 1.72 -27.60
CA GLY A 114 1.03 3.08 -27.08
C GLY A 114 2.31 3.77 -27.56
N LEU A 115 2.32 5.09 -27.58
CA LEU A 115 3.41 5.99 -27.96
C LEU A 115 4.71 5.67 -27.23
N THR A 116 4.63 5.40 -25.93
CA THR A 116 5.82 5.13 -25.10
C THR A 116 6.58 3.87 -25.57
N ARG A 117 5.84 2.83 -25.99
CA ARG A 117 6.43 1.61 -26.58
C ARG A 117 6.90 1.80 -28.02
N ARG A 118 6.32 2.75 -28.76
CA ARG A 118 6.80 3.08 -30.10
C ARG A 118 8.12 3.85 -30.04
N ALA A 119 8.27 4.76 -29.08
CA ALA A 119 9.48 5.52 -28.85
C ALA A 119 10.68 4.64 -28.44
N SER A 120 10.43 3.50 -27.77
CA SER A 120 11.46 2.52 -27.39
C SER A 120 11.83 1.50 -28.50
N GLY A 121 11.15 1.53 -29.66
CA GLY A 121 11.50 0.69 -30.82
C GLY A 121 11.01 -0.77 -30.76
N GLU A 122 10.12 -1.13 -29.85
CA GLU A 122 9.56 -2.49 -29.77
C GLU A 122 8.48 -2.74 -30.83
N SER A 123 8.83 -3.45 -31.90
CA SER A 123 7.88 -3.87 -32.93
C SER A 123 7.07 -5.10 -32.51
N THR A 124 5.75 -5.06 -32.72
CA THR A 124 4.84 -6.17 -32.47
C THR A 124 5.00 -7.26 -33.54
N SER A 125 5.66 -8.37 -33.21
CA SER A 125 5.50 -9.62 -33.95
C SER A 125 4.65 -10.59 -33.13
N ASP A 126 3.46 -10.83 -33.64
CA ASP A 126 2.47 -11.79 -33.18
C ASP A 126 3.00 -13.23 -33.37
N SER A 127 3.25 -13.98 -32.30
CA SER A 127 3.18 -15.45 -32.36
C SER A 127 3.11 -16.12 -30.97
N SER A 128 2.22 -17.12 -30.92
CA SER A 128 2.06 -18.17 -29.93
C SER A 128 1.50 -17.78 -28.55
N SER A 129 0.22 -18.12 -28.41
CA SER A 129 -0.39 -18.64 -27.19
C SER A 129 0.58 -19.57 -26.43
N THR A 130 1.29 -18.98 -25.49
CA THR A 130 1.75 -19.64 -24.28
C THR A 130 1.08 -18.85 -23.15
N THR A 131 0.13 -19.47 -22.46
CA THR A 131 -0.29 -19.03 -21.14
C THR A 131 0.94 -19.07 -20.25
N LEU A 132 1.72 -18.00 -20.26
CA LEU A 132 2.60 -17.65 -19.16
C LEU A 132 1.64 -17.31 -18.02
N THR A 133 1.32 -18.32 -17.21
CA THR A 133 0.89 -18.10 -15.85
C THR A 133 1.95 -17.17 -15.25
N THR A 134 1.59 -15.92 -14.99
CA THR A 134 2.42 -15.00 -14.21
C THR A 134 2.57 -15.62 -12.83
N GLN A 135 3.58 -16.47 -12.67
CA GLN A 135 3.85 -17.16 -11.42
C GLN A 135 4.35 -16.09 -10.46
N ARG A 136 3.49 -15.70 -9.54
CA ARG A 136 3.79 -14.69 -8.53
C ARG A 136 4.88 -15.24 -7.61
N SER A 137 5.87 -14.42 -7.30
CA SER A 137 7.04 -14.85 -6.51
C SER A 137 6.92 -14.46 -5.04
N VAL A 138 5.99 -13.57 -4.67
CA VAL A 138 5.81 -13.11 -3.29
C VAL A 138 4.34 -13.11 -2.86
N LEU A 139 4.11 -13.61 -1.66
CA LEU A 139 2.84 -13.48 -0.93
C LEU A 139 3.04 -12.55 0.26
N VAL A 140 2.40 -11.39 0.25
CA VAL A 140 2.28 -10.51 1.41
C VAL A 140 0.96 -10.83 2.13
N THR A 141 0.99 -11.03 3.45
CA THR A 141 -0.23 -11.33 4.21
C THR A 141 -0.25 -10.59 5.53
N ASP A 142 -1.42 -10.05 5.88
CA ASP A 142 -1.71 -9.66 7.26
C ASP A 142 -1.85 -10.89 8.18
N LEU A 143 -1.80 -10.66 9.49
CA LEU A 143 -1.97 -11.69 10.53
C LEU A 143 -3.37 -11.71 11.12
N ASP A 144 -3.67 -10.85 12.08
CA ASP A 144 -4.93 -10.84 12.81
C ASP A 144 -6.09 -10.56 11.85
N GLY A 145 -7.15 -11.36 11.88
CA GLY A 145 -8.29 -11.19 10.96
C GLY A 145 -8.05 -11.70 9.53
N THR A 146 -6.82 -12.09 9.19
CA THR A 146 -6.44 -12.62 7.88
C THR A 146 -5.82 -14.02 7.96
N LEU A 147 -4.54 -14.12 8.34
CA LEU A 147 -3.83 -15.41 8.48
C LEU A 147 -4.21 -16.15 9.77
N LEU A 148 -4.50 -15.40 10.83
CA LEU A 148 -4.92 -15.91 12.12
C LEU A 148 -6.45 -15.94 12.20
N ASN A 149 -6.98 -17.02 12.74
CA ASN A 149 -8.40 -17.12 13.05
C ASN A 149 -8.75 -16.35 14.34
N GLU A 150 -10.01 -16.45 14.79
CA GLU A 150 -10.52 -15.78 15.99
C GLU A 150 -9.82 -16.19 17.29
N ASN A 151 -9.10 -17.31 17.29
CA ASN A 151 -8.30 -17.79 18.42
C ASN A 151 -6.83 -17.37 18.31
N SER A 152 -6.49 -16.45 17.39
CA SER A 152 -5.13 -15.98 17.14
C SER A 152 -4.15 -17.09 16.73
N VAL A 153 -4.62 -18.15 16.06
CA VAL A 153 -3.79 -19.26 15.58
C VAL A 153 -3.90 -19.46 14.07
N ILE A 154 -2.84 -20.01 13.47
CA ILE A 154 -2.86 -20.48 12.08
C ILE A 154 -3.49 -21.88 12.09
N THR A 155 -4.45 -22.13 11.20
CA THR A 155 -5.07 -23.46 11.08
C THR A 155 -4.16 -24.42 10.30
N PRO A 156 -4.32 -25.76 10.48
CA PRO A 156 -3.53 -26.74 9.71
C PRO A 156 -3.68 -26.58 8.19
N ARG A 157 -4.89 -26.25 7.71
CA ARG A 157 -5.16 -26.06 6.27
C ARG A 157 -4.42 -24.84 5.71
N VAL A 158 -4.41 -23.72 6.42
CA VAL A 158 -3.66 -22.53 6.03
C VAL A 158 -2.15 -22.80 6.07
N ALA A 159 -1.67 -23.50 7.10
CA ALA A 159 -0.25 -23.87 7.19
C ALA A 159 0.19 -24.76 6.02
N ASP A 160 -0.63 -25.74 5.62
CA ASP A 160 -0.34 -26.60 4.47
C ASP A 160 -0.39 -25.84 3.14
N ALA A 161 -1.30 -24.86 2.98
CA ALA A 161 -1.32 -23.99 1.81
C ALA A 161 -0.05 -23.13 1.71
N LEU A 162 0.39 -22.52 2.82
CA LEU A 162 1.65 -21.77 2.87
C LEU A 162 2.85 -22.65 2.50
N ARG A 163 2.94 -23.87 3.03
CA ARG A 163 4.01 -24.82 2.68
C ARG A 163 4.02 -25.15 1.20
N ARG A 164 2.84 -25.35 0.58
CA ARG A 164 2.74 -25.60 -0.87
C ARG A 164 3.17 -24.39 -1.70
N ALA A 165 2.77 -23.18 -1.31
CA ALA A 165 3.23 -21.94 -1.96
C ALA A 165 4.75 -21.78 -1.86
N MET A 166 5.34 -21.99 -0.68
CA MET A 166 6.79 -21.91 -0.52
C MET A 166 7.52 -23.00 -1.32
N ALA A 167 6.96 -24.21 -1.40
CA ALA A 167 7.50 -25.29 -2.22
C ALA A 167 7.45 -24.99 -3.73
N SER A 168 6.57 -24.09 -4.19
CA SER A 168 6.54 -23.60 -5.58
C SER A 168 7.42 -22.37 -5.81
N GLY A 169 8.21 -21.94 -4.82
CA GLY A 169 9.16 -20.84 -4.92
C GLY A 169 8.61 -19.47 -4.48
N VAL A 170 7.44 -19.44 -3.84
CA VAL A 170 6.84 -18.20 -3.34
C VAL A 170 7.46 -17.82 -1.99
N GLU A 171 8.00 -16.61 -1.90
CA GLU A 171 8.48 -16.03 -0.64
C GLU A 171 7.29 -15.40 0.11
N VAL A 172 7.15 -15.71 1.40
CA VAL A 172 6.06 -15.16 2.24
C VAL A 172 6.58 -14.00 3.08
N VAL A 173 5.89 -12.87 3.03
CA VAL A 173 6.19 -11.66 3.80
C VAL A 173 5.00 -11.35 4.69
N VAL A 174 5.20 -11.40 6.00
CA VAL A 174 4.18 -10.98 6.97
C VAL A 174 4.17 -9.46 7.07
N ALA A 175 2.97 -8.86 7.01
CA ALA A 175 2.77 -7.42 7.21
C ALA A 175 1.69 -7.14 8.25
N THR A 176 2.08 -6.77 9.46
CA THR A 176 1.21 -6.79 10.64
C THR A 176 1.33 -5.55 11.52
N GLY A 177 0.26 -5.26 12.27
CA GLY A 177 0.30 -4.32 13.39
C GLY A 177 1.12 -4.82 14.58
N LYS A 178 1.37 -6.13 14.69
CA LYS A 178 2.06 -6.73 15.83
C LYS A 178 3.53 -6.35 15.95
N ALA A 179 4.07 -6.47 17.16
CA ALA A 179 5.51 -6.55 17.35
C ALA A 179 6.06 -7.87 16.77
N ARG A 180 7.32 -7.85 16.31
CA ARG A 180 7.95 -9.04 15.71
C ARG A 180 7.95 -10.27 16.62
N PRO A 181 8.23 -10.18 17.94
CA PRO A 181 8.17 -11.33 18.85
C PRO A 181 6.76 -11.94 18.93
N ALA A 182 5.72 -11.10 18.90
CA ALA A 182 4.33 -11.55 18.94
C ALA A 182 3.94 -12.30 17.66
N ALA A 183 4.33 -11.79 16.50
CA ALA A 183 4.14 -12.45 15.21
C ALA A 183 4.85 -13.82 15.15
N ILE A 184 6.09 -13.90 15.66
CA ILE A 184 6.85 -15.16 15.76
C ILE A 184 6.10 -16.17 16.64
N LYS A 185 5.63 -15.74 17.82
CA LYS A 185 4.89 -16.62 18.75
C LYS A 185 3.58 -17.13 18.16
N ALA A 186 2.86 -16.31 17.41
CA ALA A 186 1.65 -16.71 16.70
C ALA A 186 1.93 -17.79 15.63
N ALA A 187 2.99 -17.61 14.83
CA ALA A 187 3.38 -18.57 13.80
C ALA A 187 3.94 -19.89 14.36
N ALA A 188 4.52 -19.86 15.55
CA ALA A 188 5.07 -21.05 16.22
C ALA A 188 4.02 -22.12 16.53
N THR A 189 2.74 -21.74 16.61
CA THR A 189 1.61 -22.67 16.83
C THR A 189 1.50 -23.77 15.76
N GLN A 190 2.01 -23.50 14.55
CA GLN A 190 2.07 -24.45 13.44
C GLN A 190 3.50 -24.75 12.97
N GLY A 191 4.52 -24.37 13.77
CA GLY A 191 5.93 -24.52 13.40
C GLY A 191 6.29 -23.75 12.12
N LEU A 192 5.70 -22.56 11.95
CA LEU A 192 5.99 -21.65 10.83
C LEU A 192 6.90 -20.48 11.27
N ASP A 193 7.26 -20.42 12.55
CA ASP A 193 8.28 -19.53 13.07
C ASP A 193 9.65 -19.84 12.47
N GLY A 194 10.42 -18.80 12.16
CA GLY A 194 11.67 -18.93 11.41
C GLY A 194 11.49 -19.24 9.92
N ILE A 195 10.26 -19.56 9.47
CA ILE A 195 9.93 -19.88 8.08
C ILE A 195 9.25 -18.68 7.41
N ILE A 196 8.04 -18.32 7.88
CA ILE A 196 7.29 -17.17 7.33
C ILE A 196 7.56 -15.89 8.13
N VAL A 197 7.97 -16.03 9.40
CA VAL A 197 8.31 -14.93 10.28
C VAL A 197 9.34 -15.37 11.32
N GLY A 198 10.47 -14.70 11.38
CA GLY A 198 11.57 -15.00 12.28
C GLY A 198 12.64 -13.92 12.22
N LYS A 199 13.74 -14.07 12.99
CA LYS A 199 14.81 -13.06 13.06
C LYS A 199 15.50 -12.77 11.72
N ASN A 200 15.51 -13.75 10.82
CA ASN A 200 16.21 -13.65 9.53
C ASN A 200 15.25 -13.57 8.33
N THR A 201 13.94 -13.53 8.57
CA THR A 201 12.95 -13.40 7.49
C THR A 201 12.68 -11.91 7.21
N PRO A 202 12.30 -11.56 5.98
CA PRO A 202 11.68 -10.27 5.73
C PRO A 202 10.36 -10.15 6.50
N GLY A 203 9.91 -8.92 6.73
CA GLY A 203 8.63 -8.66 7.40
C GLY A 203 8.41 -7.19 7.71
N VAL A 204 7.14 -6.83 7.84
CA VAL A 204 6.65 -5.48 8.14
C VAL A 204 5.91 -5.56 9.47
N PHE A 205 6.40 -4.87 10.49
CA PHE A 205 5.89 -4.94 11.86
C PHE A 205 5.47 -3.56 12.36
N LEU A 206 4.69 -3.55 13.45
CA LEU A 206 4.23 -2.32 14.09
C LEU A 206 3.57 -1.35 13.10
N GLN A 207 2.71 -1.84 12.19
CA GLN A 207 2.09 -1.03 11.13
C GLN A 207 3.08 -0.40 10.14
N GLY A 208 4.19 -1.08 9.84
CA GLY A 208 5.20 -0.59 8.90
C GLY A 208 6.24 0.33 9.49
N LEU A 209 6.33 0.39 10.82
CA LEU A 209 7.28 1.23 11.54
C LEU A 209 8.61 0.51 11.83
N GLU A 210 8.63 -0.81 11.70
CA GLU A 210 9.86 -1.59 11.66
C GLU A 210 9.79 -2.60 10.52
N VAL A 211 10.71 -2.48 9.57
CA VAL A 211 10.70 -3.26 8.34
C VAL A 211 12.03 -3.94 8.15
N TYR A 212 11.98 -5.24 7.92
CA TYR A 212 13.14 -6.07 7.73
C TYR A 212 13.10 -6.70 6.32
N GLY A 213 14.21 -6.66 5.60
CA GLY A 213 14.41 -7.33 4.32
C GLY A 213 14.95 -8.75 4.47
N ARG A 214 15.39 -9.35 3.35
CA ARG A 214 16.00 -10.69 3.33
C ARG A 214 17.17 -10.79 4.30
N GLY A 215 17.29 -11.92 5.00
CA GLY A 215 18.32 -12.14 6.02
C GLY A 215 18.08 -11.37 7.32
N GLY A 216 16.95 -10.68 7.48
CA GLY A 216 16.62 -9.93 8.69
C GLY A 216 17.29 -8.56 8.78
N ALA A 217 17.78 -8.01 7.66
CA ALA A 217 18.36 -6.67 7.62
C ALA A 217 17.27 -5.61 7.87
N LEU A 218 17.51 -4.68 8.80
CA LEU A 218 16.61 -3.53 9.00
C LEU A 218 16.69 -2.60 7.78
N VAL A 219 15.57 -2.40 7.09
CA VAL A 219 15.50 -1.58 5.85
C VAL A 219 14.73 -0.30 6.04
N TYR A 220 13.84 -0.24 7.02
CA TYR A 220 13.11 0.97 7.39
C TYR A 220 12.72 0.94 8.85
N GLU A 221 12.78 2.10 9.49
CA GLU A 221 12.24 2.32 10.82
C GLU A 221 11.66 3.73 10.94
N ALA A 222 10.68 3.90 11.81
CA ALA A 222 10.13 5.21 12.15
C ALA A 222 10.06 5.39 13.68
N LYS A 223 10.34 6.60 14.15
CA LYS A 223 10.25 6.98 15.57
C LYS A 223 9.04 7.89 15.78
N MET A 224 8.31 7.66 16.86
CA MET A 224 7.25 8.54 17.32
C MET A 224 7.84 9.86 17.84
N PRO A 225 7.30 11.03 17.42
CA PRO A 225 7.66 12.30 18.05
C PRO A 225 7.43 12.27 19.57
N GLU A 226 8.39 12.80 20.31
CA GLU A 226 8.37 12.74 21.78
C GLU A 226 7.24 13.59 22.37
N ASP A 227 6.89 14.70 21.72
CA ASP A 227 5.76 15.55 22.09
C ASP A 227 4.42 14.81 21.93
N VAL A 228 4.24 14.07 20.83
CA VAL A 228 3.06 13.24 20.61
C VAL A 228 2.93 12.17 21.71
N THR A 229 4.04 11.56 22.10
CA THR A 229 4.06 10.56 23.19
C THR A 229 3.65 11.18 24.53
N ARG A 230 4.20 12.36 24.87
CA ARG A 230 3.83 13.08 26.10
C ARG A 230 2.37 13.48 26.11
N ASP A 231 1.90 14.10 25.04
CA ASP A 231 0.52 14.55 24.92
C ASP A 231 -0.46 13.37 25.04
N ALA A 232 -0.16 12.24 24.40
CA ALA A 232 -1.01 11.05 24.48
C ALA A 232 -1.14 10.50 25.91
N PHE A 233 -0.04 10.40 26.65
CA PHE A 233 -0.11 9.97 28.06
C PHE A 233 -0.76 11.03 28.95
N MET A 234 -0.56 12.32 28.69
CA MET A 234 -1.24 13.40 29.42
C MET A 234 -2.76 13.40 29.18
N MET A 235 -3.22 13.01 27.99
CA MET A 235 -4.64 12.88 27.69
C MET A 235 -5.33 11.77 28.49
N MET A 236 -4.59 10.79 29.02
CA MET A 236 -5.17 9.68 29.79
C MET A 236 -5.64 10.07 31.20
N ASP A 237 -5.25 11.24 31.71
CA ASP A 237 -5.64 11.72 33.04
C ASP A 237 -7.08 12.33 33.07
N ASP A 238 -7.82 12.27 31.97
CA ASP A 238 -9.19 12.81 31.82
C ASP A 238 -10.27 11.73 32.10
N VAL A 239 -11.42 12.17 32.63
CA VAL A 239 -12.61 11.33 32.86
C VAL A 239 -13.14 10.72 31.56
N VAL A 240 -12.90 11.39 30.42
CA VAL A 240 -13.26 10.88 29.09
C VAL A 240 -12.59 9.53 28.78
N HIS A 241 -11.43 9.25 29.39
CA HIS A 241 -10.64 8.06 29.14
C HIS A 241 -10.77 7.01 30.26
N ASP A 242 -11.77 7.17 31.13
CA ASP A 242 -12.05 6.19 32.19
C ASP A 242 -12.27 4.79 31.60
N GLY A 243 -11.53 3.81 32.11
CA GLY A 243 -11.54 2.44 31.64
C GLY A 243 -10.75 2.16 30.35
N LEU A 244 -10.09 3.16 29.75
CA LEU A 244 -9.15 2.94 28.64
C LEU A 244 -7.73 2.68 29.16
N ALA A 245 -6.90 2.06 28.32
CA ALA A 245 -5.50 1.80 28.61
C ALA A 245 -4.61 2.25 27.44
N LEU A 246 -3.47 2.86 27.75
CA LEU A 246 -2.50 3.30 26.75
C LEU A 246 -1.18 2.58 26.96
N THR A 247 -0.59 2.07 25.88
CA THR A 247 0.75 1.50 25.89
C THR A 247 1.59 2.01 24.72
N ALA A 248 2.88 2.21 24.97
CA ALA A 248 3.86 2.62 23.99
C ALA A 248 4.67 1.40 23.52
N PHE A 249 4.66 1.13 22.23
CA PHE A 249 5.48 0.08 21.63
C PHE A 249 6.88 0.61 21.35
N CYS A 250 7.88 -0.10 21.86
CA CYS A 250 9.28 0.29 21.93
C CYS A 250 10.18 -0.74 21.20
N GLY A 251 9.78 -1.14 20.00
CA GLY A 251 10.36 -2.28 19.28
C GLY A 251 9.84 -3.61 19.84
N ASP A 252 10.72 -4.38 20.49
CA ASP A 252 10.40 -5.69 21.05
C ASP A 252 9.76 -5.62 22.46
N ASN A 253 9.62 -4.42 23.03
CA ASN A 253 9.06 -4.18 24.38
C ASN A 253 7.87 -3.21 24.32
N CYS A 254 7.07 -3.18 25.40
CA CYS A 254 5.99 -2.23 25.58
C CYS A 254 6.13 -1.51 26.93
N ALA A 255 5.66 -0.26 27.02
CA ALA A 255 5.72 0.53 28.24
C ALA A 255 4.42 1.32 28.49
N THR A 256 3.99 1.41 29.75
CA THR A 256 2.81 2.16 30.18
C THR A 256 3.08 2.88 31.51
N LEU A 257 2.16 3.73 31.95
CA LEU A 257 2.25 4.43 33.24
C LEU A 257 1.42 3.76 34.35
N ALA A 258 0.49 2.88 33.99
CA ALA A 258 -0.41 2.26 34.96
C ALA A 258 -0.72 0.81 34.58
N PRO A 259 -0.91 -0.09 35.57
CA PRO A 259 -1.36 -1.44 35.31
C PRO A 259 -2.77 -1.43 34.71
N SER A 260 -3.05 -2.34 33.79
CA SER A 260 -4.38 -2.49 33.19
C SER A 260 -4.63 -3.93 32.75
N VAL A 261 -5.83 -4.43 33.08
CA VAL A 261 -6.29 -5.76 32.64
C VAL A 261 -6.37 -5.82 31.11
N LEU A 262 -6.69 -4.72 30.44
CA LEU A 262 -6.71 -4.67 28.96
C LEU A 262 -5.30 -4.90 28.38
N LEU A 263 -4.26 -4.35 29.01
CA LEU A 263 -2.88 -4.56 28.56
C LEU A 263 -2.36 -5.98 28.90
N ASP A 264 -2.87 -6.60 29.97
CA ASP A 264 -2.62 -8.02 30.25
C ASP A 264 -3.29 -8.91 29.18
N GLU A 265 -4.53 -8.59 28.77
CA GLU A 265 -5.23 -9.27 27.68
C GLU A 265 -4.48 -9.13 26.35
N LEU A 266 -3.93 -7.94 26.05
CA LEU A 266 -3.08 -7.71 24.88
C LEU A 266 -1.89 -8.68 24.86
N HIS A 267 -1.23 -8.90 26.00
CA HIS A 267 -0.12 -9.85 26.13
C HIS A 267 -0.56 -11.32 25.97
N HIS A 268 -1.65 -11.71 26.64
CA HIS A 268 -2.08 -13.10 26.69
C HIS A 268 -2.77 -13.57 25.40
N THR A 269 -3.66 -12.75 24.85
CA THR A 269 -4.46 -13.07 23.66
C THR A 269 -3.68 -12.79 22.38
N TYR A 270 -3.08 -11.60 22.25
CA TYR A 270 -2.44 -11.15 21.02
C TYR A 270 -0.93 -11.42 20.97
N HIS A 271 -0.40 -11.99 22.06
CA HIS A 271 1.01 -12.37 22.21
C HIS A 271 1.99 -11.19 22.21
N GLU A 272 1.49 -9.97 22.39
CA GLU A 272 2.34 -8.77 22.45
C GLU A 272 3.27 -8.80 23.66
N PRO A 273 4.39 -8.06 23.64
CA PRO A 273 5.21 -7.88 24.82
C PRO A 273 4.38 -7.35 26.00
N ALA A 274 4.66 -7.86 27.20
CA ALA A 274 4.02 -7.33 28.40
C ALA A 274 4.36 -5.85 28.55
N SER A 275 3.36 -5.03 28.90
CA SER A 275 3.58 -3.59 29.08
C SER A 275 4.24 -3.34 30.44
N GLU A 276 5.50 -2.91 30.42
CA GLU A 276 6.24 -2.56 31.62
C GLU A 276 5.77 -1.22 32.18
N ILE A 277 5.58 -1.14 33.50
CA ILE A 277 5.14 0.09 34.16
C ILE A 277 6.36 0.97 34.41
N ALA A 278 6.39 2.13 33.75
CA ALA A 278 7.35 3.19 34.01
C ALA A 278 6.80 4.20 35.02
N GLY A 279 7.69 4.87 35.76
CA GLY A 279 7.30 5.90 36.72
C GLY A 279 6.90 7.24 36.08
N SER A 280 7.27 7.47 34.82
CA SER A 280 6.94 8.69 34.08
C SER A 280 7.09 8.53 32.57
N VAL A 281 6.51 9.44 31.78
CA VAL A 281 6.72 9.47 30.32
C VAL A 281 8.18 9.79 29.98
N ASP A 282 8.85 10.63 30.79
CA ASP A 282 10.28 10.93 30.64
C ASP A 282 11.14 9.67 30.73
N GLU A 283 10.79 8.75 31.64
CA GLU A 283 11.46 7.46 31.77
C GLU A 283 11.24 6.58 30.53
N ILE A 284 9.99 6.51 30.03
CA ILE A 284 9.69 5.77 28.79
C ILE A 284 10.56 6.30 27.64
N LEU A 285 10.57 7.61 27.43
CA LEU A 285 11.29 8.26 26.32
C LEU A 285 12.82 8.19 26.46
N SER A 286 13.34 8.18 27.69
CA SER A 286 14.80 8.11 27.93
C SER A 286 15.34 6.70 27.77
N ASN A 287 14.55 5.68 28.12
CA ASN A 287 14.99 4.29 28.10
C ASN A 287 14.67 3.59 26.78
N ASN A 288 13.76 4.13 25.97
CA ASN A 288 13.22 3.45 24.79
C ASN A 288 13.09 4.36 23.56
N THR A 289 13.07 3.73 22.38
CA THR A 289 12.61 4.38 21.15
C THR A 289 11.17 3.99 20.89
N VAL A 290 10.24 4.90 21.20
CA VAL A 290 8.81 4.70 20.94
C VAL A 290 8.54 4.70 19.43
N ARG A 291 7.87 3.65 18.96
CA ARG A 291 7.49 3.46 17.55
C ARG A 291 6.05 3.89 17.31
N LYS A 292 5.13 3.32 18.09
CA LYS A 292 3.69 3.63 18.06
C LYS A 292 3.10 3.67 19.46
N LEU A 293 1.90 4.22 19.55
CA LEU A 293 1.06 4.13 20.74
C LEU A 293 -0.19 3.33 20.40
N LEU A 294 -0.71 2.59 21.36
CA LEU A 294 -1.94 1.84 21.24
C LEU A 294 -2.83 2.15 22.44
N LEU A 295 -3.99 2.72 22.13
CA LEU A 295 -5.07 2.96 23.07
C LEU A 295 -6.07 1.80 22.94
N MET A 296 -6.29 1.08 24.02
CA MET A 296 -7.19 -0.07 24.09
C MET A 296 -8.37 0.25 25.01
N GLY A 297 -9.57 -0.15 24.60
CA GLY A 297 -10.78 -0.02 25.38
C GLY A 297 -11.48 -1.36 25.60
N PRO A 298 -12.46 -1.43 26.51
CA PRO A 298 -13.21 -2.67 26.79
C PRO A 298 -14.17 -3.08 25.67
N SER A 299 -14.47 -2.18 24.72
CA SER A 299 -15.36 -2.48 23.60
C SER A 299 -15.13 -1.52 22.43
N LYS A 300 -15.72 -1.83 21.27
CA LYS A 300 -15.71 -0.95 20.11
C LYS A 300 -16.27 0.44 20.44
N GLU A 301 -17.37 0.50 21.17
CA GLU A 301 -18.06 1.74 21.51
C GLU A 301 -17.18 2.68 22.35
N SER A 302 -16.33 2.12 23.20
CA SER A 302 -15.38 2.90 24.00
C SER A 302 -14.34 3.62 23.13
N ILE A 303 -13.81 2.95 22.10
CA ILE A 303 -12.87 3.55 21.15
C ILE A 303 -13.57 4.53 20.21
N ASP A 304 -14.76 4.17 19.69
CA ASP A 304 -15.55 5.06 18.83
C ASP A 304 -15.85 6.40 19.53
N GLY A 305 -16.09 6.35 20.85
CA GLY A 305 -16.35 7.52 21.69
C GLY A 305 -15.17 8.51 21.78
N VAL A 306 -13.93 8.03 21.63
CA VAL A 306 -12.72 8.87 21.77
C VAL A 306 -12.00 9.10 20.45
N ARG A 307 -12.25 8.30 19.40
CA ARG A 307 -11.52 8.37 18.11
C ARG A 307 -11.44 9.79 17.55
N SER A 308 -12.57 10.50 17.48
CA SER A 308 -12.60 11.88 16.95
C SER A 308 -11.77 12.88 17.77
N ILE A 309 -11.66 12.68 19.09
CA ILE A 309 -10.86 13.51 20.00
C ILE A 309 -9.37 13.28 19.73
N TRP A 310 -8.96 12.02 19.60
CA TRP A 310 -7.58 11.64 19.30
C TRP A 310 -7.17 12.08 17.89
N GLU A 311 -8.03 11.89 16.89
CA GLU A 311 -7.81 12.40 15.52
C GLU A 311 -7.66 13.92 15.49
N ALA A 312 -8.43 14.66 16.30
CA ALA A 312 -8.31 16.10 16.40
C ALA A 312 -7.02 16.52 17.13
N ALA A 313 -6.67 15.85 18.22
CA ALA A 313 -5.49 16.17 19.04
C ALA A 313 -4.16 15.96 18.31
N PHE A 314 -4.11 14.98 17.40
CA PHE A 314 -2.89 14.60 16.68
C PHE A 314 -2.91 14.97 15.19
N ARG A 315 -3.93 15.70 14.72
CA ARG A 315 -4.03 16.14 13.34
C ARG A 315 -2.75 16.87 12.90
N GLY A 316 -2.12 16.36 11.84
CA GLY A 316 -0.89 16.92 11.28
C GLY A 316 0.38 16.65 12.09
N ARG A 317 0.31 15.82 13.14
CA ARG A 317 1.47 15.38 13.95
C ARG A 317 1.63 13.86 14.00
N ALA A 318 0.53 13.12 13.86
CA ALA A 318 0.51 11.66 13.84
C ALA A 318 -0.63 11.16 12.94
N GLU A 319 -0.53 9.91 12.50
CA GLU A 319 -1.65 9.18 11.88
C GLU A 319 -2.42 8.44 12.97
N VAL A 320 -3.75 8.40 12.85
CA VAL A 320 -4.63 7.62 13.73
C VAL A 320 -5.35 6.58 12.90
N THR A 321 -5.21 5.31 13.27
CA THR A 321 -5.79 4.18 12.54
C THR A 321 -6.38 3.14 13.49
N GLN A 322 -7.29 2.31 12.99
CA GLN A 322 -7.99 1.29 13.77
C GLN A 322 -8.00 -0.03 12.99
N ALA A 323 -7.20 -1.00 13.42
CA ALA A 323 -7.18 -2.34 12.83
C ALA A 323 -8.15 -3.29 13.55
N VAL A 324 -8.14 -3.26 14.89
CA VAL A 324 -9.03 -4.04 15.75
C VAL A 324 -10.08 -3.11 16.35
N ALA A 325 -11.32 -3.58 16.47
CA ALA A 325 -12.49 -2.75 16.79
C ALA A 325 -12.35 -2.00 18.13
N ASP A 326 -11.65 -2.55 19.10
CA ASP A 326 -11.42 -2.01 20.45
C ASP A 326 -10.00 -1.46 20.66
N MET A 327 -9.24 -1.24 19.58
CA MET A 327 -7.88 -0.70 19.62
C MET A 327 -7.69 0.46 18.64
N LEU A 328 -7.27 1.62 19.14
CA LEU A 328 -6.87 2.78 18.35
C LEU A 328 -5.35 2.90 18.36
N GLU A 329 -4.75 2.96 17.17
CA GLU A 329 -3.30 3.08 17.01
C GLU A 329 -2.91 4.47 16.54
N ILE A 330 -1.83 5.00 17.13
CA ILE A 330 -1.25 6.28 16.80
C ILE A 330 0.15 6.02 16.25
N LEU A 331 0.37 6.43 15.01
CA LEU A 331 1.59 6.20 14.25
C LEU A 331 2.29 7.54 13.92
N PRO A 332 3.62 7.58 13.75
CA PRO A 332 4.30 8.77 13.30
C PRO A 332 3.74 9.25 11.95
N LEU A 333 3.56 10.55 11.76
CA LEU A 333 2.92 11.13 10.57
C LEU A 333 3.49 10.58 9.25
N GLY A 334 2.62 10.30 8.29
CA GLY A 334 3.01 9.78 6.97
C GLY A 334 3.54 8.35 7.01
N ASN A 335 3.18 7.55 8.01
CA ASN A 335 3.49 6.12 8.08
C ASN A 335 2.23 5.29 8.18
N ASP A 336 2.25 4.18 7.46
CA ASP A 336 1.21 3.15 7.48
C ASP A 336 1.83 1.81 7.05
N LYS A 337 1.00 0.75 7.10
CA LYS A 337 1.38 -0.60 6.67
C LYS A 337 1.82 -0.63 5.21
N SER A 338 1.16 0.13 4.32
CA SER A 338 1.48 0.17 2.88
C SER A 338 2.87 0.71 2.61
N LYS A 339 3.30 1.76 3.32
CA LYS A 339 4.66 2.31 3.26
C LYS A 339 5.69 1.28 3.70
N GLY A 340 5.40 0.52 4.75
CA GLY A 340 6.25 -0.59 5.19
C GLY A 340 6.37 -1.69 4.13
N VAL A 341 5.25 -2.06 3.50
CA VAL A 341 5.23 -3.04 2.39
C VAL A 341 5.99 -2.54 1.17
N ARG A 342 5.87 -1.26 0.81
CA ARG A 342 6.67 -0.64 -0.25
C ARG A 342 8.16 -0.72 0.05
N ALA A 343 8.56 -0.44 1.30
CA ALA A 343 9.95 -0.49 1.71
C ALA A 343 10.53 -1.91 1.64
N VAL A 344 9.79 -2.92 2.11
CA VAL A 344 10.27 -4.31 2.07
C VAL A 344 10.37 -4.84 0.64
N LEU A 345 9.35 -4.62 -0.20
CA LEU A 345 9.36 -5.08 -1.59
C LEU A 345 10.47 -4.41 -2.40
N LYS A 346 10.70 -3.11 -2.21
CA LYS A 346 11.82 -2.38 -2.81
C LYS A 346 13.17 -2.98 -2.39
N SER A 347 13.34 -3.34 -1.11
CA SER A 347 14.57 -3.97 -0.63
C SER A 347 14.82 -5.37 -1.18
N MET A 348 13.76 -6.04 -1.63
CA MET A 348 13.78 -7.38 -2.20
C MET A 348 13.91 -7.40 -3.73
N ASP A 349 13.86 -6.23 -4.38
CA ASP A 349 13.81 -6.04 -5.82
C ASP A 349 12.62 -6.78 -6.47
N VAL A 350 11.43 -6.59 -5.89
CA VAL A 350 10.18 -7.27 -6.28
C VAL A 350 9.22 -6.26 -6.89
N ASN A 351 8.65 -6.57 -8.06
CA ASN A 351 7.66 -5.72 -8.70
C ASN A 351 6.27 -5.94 -8.10
N PRO A 352 5.66 -4.94 -7.43
CA PRO A 352 4.37 -5.10 -6.76
C PRO A 352 3.21 -5.42 -7.72
N MET A 353 3.31 -5.06 -8.99
CA MET A 353 2.22 -5.24 -9.96
C MET A 353 2.20 -6.63 -10.60
N THR A 354 3.36 -7.26 -10.78
CA THR A 354 3.48 -8.54 -11.47
C THR A 354 3.74 -9.70 -10.53
N ASP A 355 4.43 -9.45 -9.41
CA ASP A 355 5.06 -10.52 -8.63
C ASP A 355 4.38 -10.79 -7.30
N VAL A 356 3.45 -9.94 -6.88
CA VAL A 356 2.89 -9.94 -5.51
C VAL A 356 1.41 -10.29 -5.49
N VAL A 357 1.04 -11.20 -4.60
CA VAL A 357 -0.32 -11.27 -4.01
C VAL A 357 -0.26 -10.63 -2.63
N ALA A 358 -1.19 -9.73 -2.32
CA ALA A 358 -1.39 -9.25 -0.95
C ALA A 358 -2.76 -9.70 -0.42
N ILE A 359 -2.82 -10.14 0.83
CA ILE A 359 -4.08 -10.53 1.50
C ILE A 359 -4.24 -9.72 2.79
N GLY A 360 -5.43 -9.18 3.03
CA GLY A 360 -5.73 -8.41 4.24
C GLY A 360 -7.23 -8.25 4.50
N ASP A 361 -7.58 -7.68 5.65
CA ASP A 361 -8.96 -7.49 6.09
C ASP A 361 -9.23 -6.14 6.78
N GLY A 362 -8.26 -5.60 7.51
CA GLY A 362 -8.37 -4.39 8.31
C GLY A 362 -8.30 -3.09 7.49
N GLU A 363 -8.72 -1.97 8.09
CA GLU A 363 -8.66 -0.63 7.48
C GLU A 363 -7.24 -0.26 7.02
N ASN A 364 -6.23 -0.69 7.79
CA ASN A 364 -4.81 -0.51 7.53
C ASN A 364 -4.27 -1.32 6.33
N ASP A 365 -5.04 -2.29 5.81
CA ASP A 365 -4.64 -3.07 4.64
C ASP A 365 -5.09 -2.45 3.32
N ALA A 366 -6.08 -1.55 3.32
CA ALA A 366 -6.71 -1.07 2.10
C ALA A 366 -5.71 -0.49 1.09
N GLU A 367 -4.74 0.32 1.57
CA GLU A 367 -3.69 0.89 0.73
C GLU A 367 -2.61 -0.12 0.31
N MET A 368 -2.38 -1.18 1.09
CA MET A 368 -1.51 -2.28 0.70
C MET A 368 -2.15 -3.08 -0.45
N LEU A 369 -3.45 -3.39 -0.35
CA LEU A 369 -4.17 -4.16 -1.37
C LEU A 369 -4.31 -3.39 -2.69
N ARG A 370 -4.50 -2.07 -2.63
CA ARG A 370 -4.54 -1.19 -3.82
C ARG A 370 -3.20 -1.08 -4.53
N PHE A 371 -2.10 -1.20 -3.78
CA PHE A 371 -0.75 -0.96 -4.29
C PHE A 371 -0.22 -2.12 -5.14
N VAL A 372 -0.70 -3.34 -4.93
CA VAL A 372 -0.21 -4.53 -5.63
C VAL A 372 -1.16 -4.95 -6.75
N GLY A 373 -0.62 -5.63 -7.78
CA GLY A 373 -1.42 -6.08 -8.92
C GLY A 373 -2.44 -7.17 -8.58
N CYS A 374 -2.31 -7.82 -7.43
CA CYS A 374 -3.27 -8.81 -6.93
C CYS A 374 -3.54 -8.62 -5.43
N GLY A 375 -4.31 -7.58 -5.09
CA GLY A 375 -4.83 -7.39 -3.74
C GLY A 375 -6.11 -8.21 -3.51
N VAL A 376 -6.13 -8.99 -2.42
CA VAL A 376 -7.23 -9.89 -2.05
C VAL A 376 -7.76 -9.50 -0.67
N ALA A 377 -9.03 -9.08 -0.60
CA ALA A 377 -9.71 -8.84 0.66
C ALA A 377 -10.43 -10.12 1.14
N MET A 378 -10.31 -10.41 2.43
CA MET A 378 -11.05 -11.49 3.10
C MET A 378 -12.56 -11.19 3.16
N ALA A 379 -13.42 -12.20 3.34
CA ALA A 379 -14.87 -11.95 3.47
C ALA A 379 -15.23 -11.09 4.70
N ASN A 380 -14.48 -11.27 5.80
CA ASN A 380 -14.60 -10.47 7.03
C ASN A 380 -13.96 -9.08 6.93
N ALA A 381 -13.37 -8.72 5.78
CA ALA A 381 -12.73 -7.43 5.60
C ALA A 381 -13.70 -6.25 5.69
N THR A 382 -13.18 -5.10 6.10
CA THR A 382 -13.94 -3.85 6.10
C THR A 382 -14.35 -3.44 4.69
N GLU A 383 -15.43 -2.66 4.55
CA GLU A 383 -15.88 -2.15 3.24
C GLU A 383 -14.81 -1.29 2.56
N LYS A 384 -14.02 -0.54 3.33
CA LYS A 384 -12.89 0.25 2.83
C LYS A 384 -11.82 -0.63 2.19
N THR A 385 -11.53 -1.78 2.81
CA THR A 385 -10.55 -2.77 2.35
C THR A 385 -11.06 -3.53 1.13
N LYS A 386 -12.32 -4.01 1.16
CA LYS A 386 -12.97 -4.66 0.01
C LYS A 386 -13.00 -3.76 -1.23
N SER A 387 -13.34 -2.47 -1.04
CA SER A 387 -13.36 -1.49 -2.13
C SER A 387 -11.97 -1.18 -2.70
N GLY A 388 -10.90 -1.48 -1.97
CA GLY A 388 -9.52 -1.30 -2.42
C GLY A 388 -8.88 -2.53 -3.05
N ALA A 389 -9.48 -3.70 -2.89
CA ALA A 389 -8.92 -4.96 -3.38
C ALA A 389 -9.34 -5.25 -4.82
N ALA A 390 -8.45 -5.93 -5.57
CA ALA A 390 -8.77 -6.45 -6.90
C ALA A 390 -9.74 -7.64 -6.81
N HIS A 391 -9.69 -8.39 -5.71
CA HIS A 391 -10.54 -9.54 -5.44
C HIS A 391 -11.08 -9.50 -4.02
N VAL A 392 -12.31 -9.96 -3.84
CA VAL A 392 -12.92 -10.19 -2.52
C VAL A 392 -13.28 -11.67 -2.45
N LEU A 393 -12.88 -12.33 -1.36
CA LEU A 393 -13.22 -13.73 -1.10
C LEU A 393 -14.61 -13.85 -0.46
N ASP A 394 -15.24 -15.00 -0.69
CA ASP A 394 -16.43 -15.42 0.05
C ASP A 394 -16.06 -16.02 1.42
N ALA A 395 -14.84 -16.55 1.55
CA ALA A 395 -14.31 -17.11 2.79
C ALA A 395 -13.65 -16.05 3.70
N SER A 396 -13.99 -16.11 4.98
CA SER A 396 -13.32 -15.35 6.06
C SER A 396 -12.09 -16.08 6.59
N ASN A 397 -11.35 -15.45 7.50
CA ASN A 397 -10.26 -16.08 8.24
C ASN A 397 -10.71 -17.33 9.03
N THR A 398 -11.94 -17.36 9.53
CA THR A 398 -12.54 -18.53 10.21
C THR A 398 -12.87 -19.69 9.27
N GLN A 399 -12.83 -19.45 7.96
CA GLN A 399 -13.13 -20.42 6.90
C GLN A 399 -11.88 -20.74 6.06
N ASP A 400 -10.70 -20.44 6.58
CA ASP A 400 -9.40 -20.63 5.93
C ASP A 400 -9.25 -19.83 4.61
N GLY A 401 -9.78 -18.59 4.56
CA GLY A 401 -9.75 -17.76 3.35
C GLY A 401 -8.35 -17.54 2.76
N VAL A 402 -7.29 -17.51 3.59
CA VAL A 402 -5.90 -17.44 3.08
C VAL A 402 -5.52 -18.70 2.30
N ALA A 403 -5.96 -19.89 2.72
CA ALA A 403 -5.71 -21.12 1.97
C ALA A 403 -6.39 -21.06 0.60
N GLU A 404 -7.63 -20.57 0.54
CA GLU A 404 -8.36 -20.35 -0.71
C GLU A 404 -7.65 -19.32 -1.60
N ALA A 405 -7.17 -18.22 -1.03
CA ALA A 405 -6.44 -17.19 -1.76
C ALA A 405 -5.16 -17.75 -2.40
N ILE A 406 -4.40 -18.54 -1.65
CA ILE A 406 -3.20 -19.22 -2.14
C ILE A 406 -3.56 -20.15 -3.30
N ASP A 407 -4.59 -20.98 -3.14
CA ASP A 407 -5.01 -21.92 -4.18
C ASP A 407 -5.53 -21.26 -5.46
N ARG A 408 -6.01 -20.02 -5.39
CA ARG A 408 -6.62 -19.30 -6.52
C ARG A 408 -5.68 -18.32 -7.21
N PHE A 409 -4.83 -17.66 -6.43
CA PHE A 409 -4.07 -16.50 -6.90
C PHE A 409 -2.56 -16.70 -6.83
N VAL A 410 -2.08 -17.75 -6.16
CA VAL A 410 -0.65 -18.03 -6.01
C VAL A 410 -0.25 -19.30 -6.76
N LEU A 411 -0.99 -20.40 -6.56
CA LEU A 411 -0.81 -21.71 -7.21
C LEU A 411 -1.71 -21.85 -8.44
#